data_AF-A0A4Y2S1I7-F1
#
_entry.id   AF-A0A4Y2S1I7-F1
#
_cell.length_a   1.000
_cell.length_b   1.000
_cell.length_c   1.000
_cell.angle_alpha   90.00
_cell.angle_beta   90.00
_cell.angle_gamma   90.00
#
_symmetry.space_group_name_H-M   'P 1'
#
loop_
_entity.id
_entity.type
_entity.pdbx_description
1 polymer ?
#
loop_
_entity_poly.entity_id
_entity_poly.type
_entity_poly.pdbx_seq_one_letter_code
_entity_poly.pdbx_strand_id
1 'polypeptide(L)'
;MFKYFTFKNTHNYIDVLDQLVYSYNHTYHSSIKRAPVEVNLENEQDVWLTLYGNMENVERKPCAFKEGDTVRISKAKLTFEKGYETNWTEELFTVSECVKRNPLVYRVKDLLGEDIQGTFYAQELQKVEKNNHFPIEKILRKRIKNNSSEYFVKFKGYPKKFNSWVAASDMISI
;
A
#
# COMPACT_ATOMS: atom_id res chain seq x y z
N MET A 1 -23.88 19.44 10.94
CA MET A 1 -23.61 19.99 9.59
C MET A 1 -24.49 19.38 8.49
N PHE A 2 -24.38 18.08 8.16
CA PHE A 2 -25.17 17.46 7.07
C PHE A 2 -26.70 17.64 7.20
N LYS A 3 -27.26 17.60 8.42
CA LYS A 3 -28.69 17.89 8.66
C LYS A 3 -29.10 19.28 8.15
N TYR A 4 -28.25 20.29 8.29
CA TYR A 4 -28.50 21.65 7.80
C TYR A 4 -28.49 21.68 6.28
N PHE A 5 -27.53 21.03 5.62
CA PHE A 5 -27.45 20.98 4.16
C PHE A 5 -28.70 20.38 3.54
N THR A 6 -29.16 19.26 4.10
CA THR A 6 -30.39 18.59 3.63
C THR A 6 -31.63 19.45 3.88
N PHE A 7 -31.76 20.06 5.07
CA PHE A 7 -32.94 20.85 5.42
C PHE A 7 -33.04 22.17 4.64
N LYS A 8 -31.92 22.87 4.43
CA LYS A 8 -31.86 24.14 3.71
C LYS A 8 -31.61 23.99 2.22
N ASN A 9 -31.41 22.76 1.74
CA ASN A 9 -31.05 22.44 0.36
C ASN A 9 -29.92 23.33 -0.19
N THR A 10 -28.86 23.52 0.61
CA THR A 10 -27.72 24.37 0.28
C THR A 10 -26.44 23.84 0.88
N HIS A 11 -25.33 24.06 0.18
CA HIS A 11 -23.98 23.81 0.69
C HIS A 11 -23.31 25.11 1.18
N ASN A 12 -24.00 26.25 1.13
CA ASN A 12 -23.51 27.49 1.72
C ASN A 12 -23.80 27.48 3.22
N TYR A 13 -22.76 27.44 4.04
CA TYR A 13 -22.87 27.36 5.49
C TYR A 13 -22.07 28.41 6.24
N ILE A 14 -21.43 29.34 5.51
CA ILE A 14 -20.57 30.37 6.08
C ILE A 14 -21.36 31.18 7.12
N ASP A 15 -22.60 31.59 6.78
CA ASP A 15 -23.46 32.41 7.64
C ASP A 15 -23.93 31.69 8.93
N VAL A 16 -23.81 30.36 8.97
CA VAL A 16 -24.20 29.54 10.14
C VAL A 16 -23.03 28.80 10.76
N LEU A 17 -21.80 29.06 10.31
CA LEU A 17 -20.61 28.35 10.74
C LEU A 17 -20.41 28.47 12.25
N ASP A 18 -20.56 29.68 12.79
CA ASP A 18 -20.42 29.94 14.23
C ASP A 18 -21.43 29.12 15.06
N GLN A 19 -22.67 29.04 14.60
CA GLN A 19 -23.71 28.25 15.26
C GLN A 19 -23.40 26.75 15.22
N LEU A 20 -22.84 26.26 14.11
CA LEU A 20 -22.43 24.87 13.96
C LEU A 20 -21.26 24.52 14.88
N VAL A 21 -20.24 25.39 14.96
CA VAL A 21 -19.08 25.22 15.84
C VAL A 21 -19.53 25.25 17.30
N TYR A 22 -20.37 26.23 17.68
CA TYR A 22 -20.93 26.31 19.02
C TYR A 22 -21.69 25.02 19.39
N SER A 23 -22.60 24.57 18.53
CA SER A 23 -23.36 23.34 18.76
C SER A 23 -22.44 22.12 18.89
N TYR A 24 -21.42 21.98 18.05
CA TYR A 24 -20.46 20.88 18.12
C TYR A 24 -19.71 20.86 19.45
N ASN A 25 -19.15 22.01 19.85
CA ASN A 25 -18.33 22.11 21.06
C ASN A 25 -19.14 21.91 22.36
N HIS A 26 -20.44 22.20 22.36
CA HIS A 26 -21.31 22.07 23.54
C HIS A 26 -22.17 20.80 23.53
N THR A 27 -22.10 19.98 22.49
CA THR A 27 -22.83 18.71 22.44
C THR A 27 -22.00 17.61 23.06
N TYR A 28 -22.64 16.72 23.82
CA TYR A 28 -22.01 15.52 24.35
C TYR A 28 -21.49 14.61 23.23
N HIS A 29 -20.20 14.29 23.25
CA HIS A 29 -19.58 13.35 22.32
C HIS A 29 -19.42 11.97 22.97
N SER A 30 -20.04 10.95 22.37
CA SER A 30 -20.06 9.58 22.90
C SER A 30 -18.70 8.89 22.94
N SER A 31 -17.73 9.34 22.14
CA SER A 31 -16.36 8.82 22.11
C SER A 31 -15.55 9.26 23.33
N ILE A 32 -15.54 10.55 23.64
CA ILE A 32 -14.81 11.15 24.77
C ILE A 32 -15.63 11.24 26.06
N LYS A 33 -16.92 10.87 26.00
CA LYS A 33 -17.87 10.87 27.11
C LYS A 33 -18.15 12.23 27.75
N ARG A 34 -18.00 13.33 27.00
CA ARG A 34 -18.30 14.71 27.43
C ARG A 34 -18.42 15.68 26.25
N ALA A 35 -18.76 16.93 26.52
CA ALA A 35 -18.72 17.98 25.50
C ALA A 35 -17.27 18.48 25.30
N PRO A 36 -16.83 18.75 24.05
CA PRO A 36 -15.47 19.24 23.79
C PRO A 36 -15.10 20.51 24.56
N VAL A 37 -16.06 21.41 24.80
CA VAL A 37 -15.84 22.66 25.55
C VAL A 37 -15.47 22.43 27.01
N GLU A 38 -15.81 21.27 27.57
CA GLU A 38 -15.52 20.90 28.97
C GLU A 38 -14.10 20.33 29.13
N VAL A 39 -13.35 20.12 28.04
CA VAL A 39 -12.00 19.56 28.07
C VAL A 39 -10.99 20.63 28.50
N ASN A 40 -10.19 20.31 29.51
CA ASN A 40 -9.17 21.20 30.06
C ASN A 40 -7.93 20.39 30.51
N LEU A 41 -6.88 21.09 30.97
CA LEU A 41 -5.62 20.46 31.37
C LEU A 41 -5.76 19.42 32.50
N GLU A 42 -6.75 19.57 33.39
CA GLU A 42 -6.94 18.65 34.51
C GLU A 42 -7.55 17.32 34.05
N ASN A 43 -8.34 17.35 32.98
CA ASN A 43 -9.14 16.22 32.54
C ASN A 43 -8.72 15.64 31.17
N GLU A 44 -7.70 16.23 30.55
CA GLU A 44 -7.11 15.78 29.28
C GLU A 44 -6.66 14.33 29.36
N GLN A 45 -6.04 13.93 30.48
CA GLN A 45 -5.55 12.56 30.67
C GLN A 45 -6.70 11.55 30.69
N ASP A 46 -7.82 11.87 31.34
CA ASP A 46 -9.01 10.99 31.36
C ASP A 46 -9.62 10.86 29.97
N VAL A 47 -9.69 11.96 29.22
CA VAL A 47 -10.16 11.96 27.83
C VAL A 47 -9.24 11.09 26.96
N TRP A 48 -7.93 11.24 27.12
CA TRP A 48 -6.94 10.44 26.41
C TRP A 48 -7.07 8.95 26.75
N LEU A 49 -7.19 8.59 28.04
CA LEU A 49 -7.39 7.21 28.48
C LEU A 49 -8.71 6.63 27.98
N THR A 50 -9.77 7.43 27.89
CA THR A 50 -11.05 7.02 27.32
C THR A 50 -10.91 6.64 25.84
N LEU A 51 -10.14 7.42 25.07
CA LEU A 51 -9.92 7.18 23.64
C LEU A 51 -8.91 6.06 23.36
N TYR A 52 -7.84 5.97 24.17
CA TYR A 52 -6.64 5.23 23.82
C TYR A 52 -6.16 4.24 24.90
N GLY A 53 -6.75 4.25 26.10
CA GLY A 53 -6.30 3.43 27.23
C GLY A 53 -6.40 1.91 27.02
N ASN A 54 -7.26 1.46 26.10
CA ASN A 54 -7.45 0.03 25.80
C ASN A 54 -6.60 -0.49 24.61
N MET A 55 -5.64 0.28 24.11
CA MET A 55 -4.82 -0.13 22.95
C MET A 55 -3.91 -1.34 23.21
N GLU A 56 -3.62 -1.68 24.47
CA GLU A 56 -2.79 -2.84 24.82
C GLU A 56 -3.49 -4.19 24.61
N ASN A 57 -4.84 -4.21 24.67
CA ASN A 57 -5.64 -5.43 24.52
C ASN A 57 -5.99 -5.77 23.06
N VAL A 58 -5.39 -5.07 22.08
CA VAL A 58 -5.60 -5.39 20.68
C VAL A 58 -4.78 -6.65 20.36
N GLU A 59 -5.47 -7.77 20.16
CA GLU A 59 -4.85 -9.01 19.70
C GLU A 59 -3.93 -8.73 18.51
N ARG A 60 -2.64 -9.02 18.69
CA ARG A 60 -1.66 -8.82 17.63
C ARG A 60 -1.92 -9.84 16.54
N LYS A 61 -2.36 -9.35 15.37
CA LYS A 61 -2.56 -10.21 14.20
C LYS A 61 -1.26 -10.96 13.88
N PRO A 62 -1.34 -12.23 13.44
CA PRO A 62 -0.17 -12.93 12.93
C PRO A 62 0.26 -12.33 11.59
N CYS A 63 1.52 -12.56 11.22
CA CYS A 63 2.03 -12.19 9.91
C CYS A 63 1.30 -13.01 8.82
N ALA A 64 0.71 -12.32 7.84
CA ALA A 64 0.07 -12.92 6.68
C ALA A 64 1.08 -13.61 5.73
N PHE A 65 2.28 -13.03 5.60
CA PHE A 65 3.36 -13.55 4.75
C PHE A 65 4.54 -14.03 5.60
N LYS A 66 5.26 -15.03 5.08
CA LYS A 66 6.48 -15.57 5.67
C LYS A 66 7.70 -15.10 4.90
N GLU A 67 8.85 -15.10 5.58
CA GLU A 67 10.14 -14.85 4.92
C GLU A 67 10.35 -15.86 3.79
N GLY A 68 10.78 -15.38 2.62
CA GLY A 68 10.93 -16.18 1.41
C GLY A 68 9.70 -16.24 0.51
N ASP A 69 8.53 -15.77 0.96
CA ASP A 69 7.35 -15.70 0.09
C ASP A 69 7.59 -14.74 -1.08
N THR A 70 7.24 -15.17 -2.30
CA THR A 70 7.29 -14.30 -3.48
C THR A 70 6.02 -13.47 -3.57
N VAL A 71 6.18 -12.16 -3.71
CA VAL A 71 5.09 -11.17 -3.69
C VAL A 71 5.23 -10.15 -4.81
N ARG A 72 4.11 -9.54 -5.20
CA ARG A 72 4.04 -8.30 -5.98
C ARG A 72 3.65 -7.13 -5.08
N ILE A 73 4.06 -5.93 -5.45
CA ILE A 73 3.74 -4.70 -4.74
C ILE A 73 2.59 -3.99 -5.47
N SER A 74 1.73 -3.28 -4.75
CA SER A 74 0.71 -2.44 -5.36
C SER A 74 1.32 -1.29 -6.16
N LYS A 75 0.72 -0.94 -7.29
CA LYS A 75 1.10 0.23 -8.09
C LYS A 75 0.49 1.50 -7.51
N ALA A 76 1.25 2.58 -7.54
CA ALA A 76 0.71 3.91 -7.31
C ALA A 76 -0.18 4.30 -8.50
N LYS A 77 -1.46 4.54 -8.23
CA LYS A 77 -2.41 4.91 -9.27
C LYS A 77 -2.26 6.36 -9.71
N LEU A 78 -2.35 6.60 -11.01
CA LEU A 78 -2.49 7.95 -11.56
C LEU A 78 -3.96 8.40 -11.52
N THR A 79 -4.20 9.72 -11.50
CA THR A 79 -5.54 10.32 -11.39
C THR A 79 -6.52 9.86 -12.48
N PHE A 80 -6.00 9.50 -13.66
CA PHE A 80 -6.80 9.10 -14.84
C PHE A 80 -6.61 7.63 -15.22
N GLU A 81 -6.03 6.81 -14.35
CA GLU A 81 -5.89 5.38 -14.62
C GLU A 81 -7.24 4.67 -14.66
N LYS A 82 -7.40 3.81 -15.67
CA LYS A 82 -8.66 3.09 -15.88
C LYS A 82 -8.73 1.90 -14.93
N GLY A 83 -9.91 1.68 -14.35
CA GLY A 83 -10.10 0.65 -13.33
C GLY A 83 -9.86 -0.81 -13.77
N TYR A 84 -9.80 -1.09 -15.08
CA TYR A 84 -9.51 -2.43 -15.61
C TYR A 84 -8.01 -2.74 -15.72
N GLU A 85 -7.13 -1.74 -15.49
CA GLU A 85 -5.69 -1.97 -15.51
C GLU A 85 -5.23 -2.66 -14.21
N THR A 86 -4.16 -3.45 -14.31
CA THR A 86 -3.64 -4.19 -13.15
C THR A 86 -3.06 -3.25 -12.09
N ASN A 87 -3.46 -3.45 -10.84
CA ASN A 87 -3.01 -2.66 -9.69
C ASN A 87 -1.70 -3.18 -9.07
N TRP A 88 -1.06 -4.19 -9.68
CA TRP A 88 0.14 -4.85 -9.15
C TRP A 88 1.33 -4.64 -10.08
N THR A 89 2.53 -4.54 -9.50
CA THR A 89 3.80 -4.50 -10.25
C THR A 89 3.99 -5.77 -11.06
N GLU A 90 4.67 -5.65 -12.21
CA GLU A 90 5.11 -6.84 -12.96
C GLU A 90 6.31 -7.51 -12.27
N GLU A 91 7.20 -6.69 -11.67
CA GLU A 91 8.34 -7.15 -10.90
C GLU A 91 7.91 -7.98 -9.68
N LEU A 92 8.67 -9.05 -9.46
CA LEU A 92 8.52 -9.97 -8.34
C LEU A 92 9.53 -9.64 -7.25
N PHE A 93 9.09 -9.72 -6.01
CA PHE A 93 9.88 -9.46 -4.82
C PHE A 93 9.80 -10.65 -3.87
N THR A 94 10.73 -10.73 -2.94
CA THR A 94 10.76 -11.75 -1.89
C THR A 94 10.61 -11.07 -0.54
N VAL A 95 9.70 -11.56 0.31
CA VAL A 95 9.56 -11.06 1.68
C VAL A 95 10.82 -11.37 2.47
N SER A 96 11.47 -10.35 3.01
CA SER A 96 12.69 -10.49 3.80
C SER A 96 12.42 -10.55 5.29
N GLU A 97 11.43 -9.80 5.79
CA GLU A 97 11.11 -9.71 7.21
C GLU A 97 9.65 -9.29 7.43
N CYS A 98 8.99 -9.88 8.42
CA CYS A 98 7.74 -9.35 8.98
C CYS A 98 8.03 -8.55 10.26
N VAL A 99 7.88 -7.23 10.19
CA VAL A 99 8.11 -6.32 11.31
C VAL A 99 6.83 -6.22 12.16
N LYS A 100 6.90 -6.75 13.38
CA LYS A 100 5.78 -6.82 14.33
C LYS A 100 5.50 -5.48 15.04
N ARG A 101 5.18 -4.43 14.26
CA ARG A 101 4.66 -3.15 14.77
C ARG A 101 3.12 -3.09 14.64
N ASN A 102 2.48 -2.08 15.22
CA ASN A 102 1.03 -1.86 15.04
C ASN A 102 0.80 -0.60 14.18
N PRO A 103 0.34 -0.71 12.92
CA PRO A 103 -0.01 -1.93 12.18
C PRO A 103 1.20 -2.68 11.59
N LEU A 104 1.07 -3.99 11.37
CA LEU A 104 2.13 -4.86 10.85
C LEU A 104 2.63 -4.39 9.50
N VAL A 105 3.95 -4.51 9.27
CA VAL A 105 4.56 -4.21 7.98
C VAL A 105 5.63 -5.22 7.59
N TYR A 106 5.99 -5.20 6.32
CA TYR A 106 6.92 -6.12 5.69
C TYR A 106 8.04 -5.36 5.02
N ARG A 107 9.23 -5.95 5.07
CA ARG A 107 10.35 -5.59 4.20
C ARG A 107 10.43 -6.61 3.08
N VAL A 108 10.85 -6.15 1.91
CA VAL A 108 10.94 -6.98 0.71
C VAL A 108 12.26 -6.71 -0.01
N LYS A 109 12.75 -7.72 -0.70
CA LYS A 109 13.94 -7.71 -1.54
C LYS A 109 13.57 -7.97 -2.99
N ASP A 110 14.34 -7.46 -3.92
CA ASP A 110 14.23 -7.84 -5.33
C ASP A 110 14.75 -9.27 -5.58
N LEU A 111 14.70 -9.72 -6.84
CA LEU A 111 15.22 -11.04 -7.22
C LEU A 111 16.75 -11.18 -7.17
N LEU A 112 17.51 -10.07 -7.07
CA LEU A 112 18.96 -10.08 -6.87
C LEU A 112 19.35 -10.02 -5.38
N GLY A 113 18.37 -9.92 -4.48
CA GLY A 113 18.57 -9.84 -3.04
C GLY A 113 18.82 -8.42 -2.51
N GLU A 114 18.64 -7.40 -3.33
CA GLU A 114 18.73 -6.00 -2.92
C GLU A 114 17.46 -5.60 -2.15
N ASP A 115 17.63 -4.96 -0.99
CA ASP A 115 16.51 -4.45 -0.18
C ASP A 115 15.80 -3.29 -0.87
N ILE A 116 14.47 -3.40 -0.95
CA ILE A 116 13.63 -2.29 -1.40
C ILE A 116 13.47 -1.30 -0.25
N GLN A 117 13.71 -0.02 -0.53
CA GLN A 117 13.56 1.02 0.46
C GLN A 117 12.10 1.16 0.91
N GLY A 118 11.91 1.22 2.24
CA GLY A 118 10.60 1.38 2.87
C GLY A 118 10.07 0.11 3.51
N THR A 119 8.79 0.15 3.88
CA THR A 119 8.06 -0.97 4.47
C THR A 119 6.65 -0.97 3.90
N PHE A 120 6.11 -2.16 3.64
CA PHE A 120 4.81 -2.33 2.99
C PHE A 120 3.80 -2.94 3.93
N TYR A 121 2.56 -2.53 3.84
CA TYR A 121 1.44 -3.18 4.52
C TYR A 121 1.07 -4.50 3.84
N ALA A 122 0.37 -5.37 4.56
CA ALA A 122 -0.10 -6.64 3.98
C ALA A 122 -0.99 -6.41 2.74
N GLN A 123 -1.79 -5.35 2.75
CA GLN A 123 -2.70 -4.97 1.66
C GLN A 123 -1.97 -4.47 0.41
N GLU A 124 -0.72 -4.04 0.57
CA GLU A 124 0.15 -3.57 -0.52
C GLU A 124 0.97 -4.70 -1.13
N LEU A 125 0.81 -5.94 -0.63
CA LEU A 125 1.52 -7.12 -1.09
C LEU A 125 0.54 -8.20 -1.56
N GLN A 126 0.84 -8.80 -2.71
CA GLN A 126 0.12 -9.96 -3.22
C GLN A 126 1.07 -11.14 -3.36
N LYS A 127 0.84 -12.21 -2.60
CA LYS A 127 1.58 -13.46 -2.77
C LYS A 127 1.29 -14.07 -4.14
N VAL A 128 2.35 -14.52 -4.80
CA VAL A 128 2.29 -15.15 -6.12
C VAL A 128 3.15 -16.40 -6.14
N GLU A 129 2.77 -17.34 -7.00
CA GLU A 129 3.61 -18.51 -7.27
C GLU A 129 4.79 -18.10 -8.15
N LYS A 130 5.95 -18.69 -7.87
CA LYS A 130 7.18 -18.39 -8.59
C LYS A 130 7.18 -19.10 -9.94
N ASN A 131 6.62 -18.43 -10.95
CA ASN A 131 6.68 -18.88 -12.33
C ASN A 131 7.89 -18.23 -13.02
N ASN A 132 8.69 -19.02 -13.74
CA ASN A 132 9.86 -18.54 -14.48
C ASN A 132 9.51 -17.83 -15.80
N HIS A 133 8.31 -17.26 -15.89
CA HIS A 133 7.77 -16.65 -17.10
C HIS A 133 7.83 -15.14 -16.93
N PHE A 134 8.77 -14.50 -17.63
CA PHE A 134 8.98 -13.06 -17.55
C PHE A 134 8.61 -12.42 -18.90
N PRO A 135 7.56 -11.59 -18.97
CA PRO A 135 7.18 -10.92 -20.20
C PRO A 135 8.31 -10.02 -20.71
N ILE A 136 8.63 -10.13 -22.00
CA ILE A 136 9.65 -9.29 -22.64
C ILE A 136 8.99 -8.00 -23.13
N GLU A 137 9.54 -6.86 -22.73
CA GLU A 137 9.14 -5.55 -23.22
C GLU A 137 9.79 -5.23 -24.56
N LYS A 138 11.10 -5.51 -24.66
CA LYS A 138 11.89 -5.17 -25.85
C LYS A 138 13.12 -6.05 -26.02
N ILE A 139 13.41 -6.45 -27.25
CA ILE A 139 14.71 -7.00 -27.63
C ILE A 139 15.65 -5.84 -27.95
N LEU A 140 16.78 -5.77 -27.25
CA LEU A 140 17.75 -4.69 -27.37
C LEU A 140 18.89 -5.03 -28.34
N ARG A 141 19.35 -6.29 -28.34
CA ARG A 141 20.44 -6.77 -29.20
C ARG A 141 20.23 -8.24 -29.57
N LYS A 142 20.87 -8.66 -30.66
CA LYS A 142 20.96 -10.06 -31.10
C LYS A 142 22.44 -10.43 -31.24
N ARG A 143 22.81 -11.65 -30.86
CA ARG A 143 24.13 -12.22 -31.14
C ARG A 143 24.00 -13.69 -31.53
N ILE A 144 25.05 -14.21 -32.16
CA ILE A 144 25.22 -15.64 -32.39
C ILE A 144 26.40 -16.09 -31.53
N LYS A 145 26.18 -17.08 -30.66
CA LYS A 145 27.20 -17.68 -29.79
C LYS A 145 27.11 -19.19 -29.93
N ASN A 146 28.22 -19.85 -30.27
CA ASN A 146 28.28 -21.30 -30.46
C ASN A 146 27.18 -21.84 -31.40
N ASN A 147 26.97 -21.16 -32.53
CA ASN A 147 25.92 -21.47 -33.52
C ASN A 147 24.47 -21.38 -33.00
N SER A 148 24.25 -20.82 -31.80
CA SER A 148 22.92 -20.53 -31.24
C SER A 148 22.64 -19.03 -31.24
N SER A 149 21.39 -18.66 -31.55
CA SER A 149 20.94 -17.26 -31.49
C SER A 149 20.55 -16.90 -30.05
N GLU A 150 21.10 -15.81 -29.54
CA GLU A 150 20.74 -15.23 -28.25
C GLU A 150 20.26 -13.79 -28.41
N TYR A 151 19.33 -13.38 -27.56
CA TYR A 151 18.75 -12.04 -27.55
C TYR A 151 18.99 -11.36 -26.21
N PHE A 152 19.48 -10.11 -26.24
CA PHE A 152 19.59 -9.29 -25.04
C PHE A 152 18.26 -8.60 -24.82
N VAL A 153 17.54 -8.99 -23.76
CA VAL A 153 16.14 -8.60 -23.56
C VAL A 153 15.97 -7.62 -22.40
N LYS A 154 14.99 -6.73 -22.56
CA LYS A 154 14.42 -5.90 -21.50
C LYS A 154 13.14 -6.56 -21.02
N PHE A 155 13.11 -7.02 -19.78
CA PHE A 155 11.90 -7.57 -19.17
C PHE A 155 10.93 -6.45 -18.77
N LYS A 156 9.64 -6.69 -19.00
CA LYS A 156 8.56 -5.73 -18.78
C LYS A 156 8.37 -5.44 -17.30
N GLY A 157 8.48 -4.17 -16.95
CA GLY A 157 8.30 -3.69 -15.57
C GLY A 157 9.43 -4.05 -14.60
N TYR A 158 10.54 -4.61 -15.09
CA TYR A 158 11.76 -4.81 -14.30
C TYR A 158 12.75 -3.65 -14.51
N PRO A 159 13.66 -3.36 -13.59
CA PRO A 159 14.79 -2.43 -13.79
C PRO A 159 15.81 -2.91 -14.86
N LYS A 160 16.66 -2.01 -15.38
CA LYS A 160 17.66 -2.36 -16.43
C LYS A 160 18.73 -3.35 -15.97
N LYS A 161 19.00 -3.44 -14.66
CA LYS A 161 19.95 -4.40 -14.08
C LYS A 161 19.56 -5.86 -14.32
N PHE A 162 18.28 -6.13 -14.58
CA PHE A 162 17.78 -7.46 -14.92
C PHE A 162 17.90 -7.82 -16.41
N ASN A 163 18.35 -6.91 -17.27
CA ASN A 163 18.50 -7.23 -18.68
C ASN A 163 19.56 -8.31 -18.86
N SER A 164 19.21 -9.38 -19.56
CA SER A 164 20.09 -10.54 -19.74
C SER A 164 20.02 -11.08 -21.16
N TRP A 165 21.01 -11.90 -21.51
CA TRP A 165 21.00 -12.68 -22.75
C TRP A 165 20.15 -13.92 -22.52
N VAL A 166 19.13 -14.11 -23.35
CA VAL A 166 18.23 -15.26 -23.33
C VAL A 166 18.39 -16.02 -24.64
N ALA A 167 18.47 -17.36 -24.55
CA ALA A 167 18.55 -18.20 -25.74
C ALA A 167 17.23 -18.18 -26.50
N ALA A 168 17.30 -18.24 -27.84
CA ALA A 168 16.10 -18.30 -28.68
C ALA A 168 15.20 -19.49 -28.35
N SER A 169 15.76 -20.59 -27.83
CA SER A 169 15.03 -21.78 -27.37
C SER A 169 14.14 -21.53 -26.16
N ASP A 170 14.52 -20.58 -25.31
CA ASP A 170 13.84 -20.31 -24.03
C ASP A 170 12.77 -19.22 -24.21
N MET A 171 12.68 -18.63 -25.40
CA MET A 171 11.68 -17.64 -25.75
C MET A 171 10.42 -18.33 -26.28
N ILE A 172 9.31 -18.12 -25.58
CA ILE A 172 8.00 -18.61 -26.00
C ILE A 172 7.24 -17.44 -26.64
N SER A 173 6.81 -17.62 -27.89
CA SER A 173 5.85 -16.71 -28.51
C SER A 173 4.45 -17.08 -28.02
N ILE A 174 3.73 -16.10 -27.49
CA ILE A 174 2.31 -16.21 -27.11
C ILE A 174 1.48 -15.49 -28.16
#